data_AF-A0A3C1LQK3-F1
#
_entry.id   AF-A0A3C1LQK3-F1
#
_cell.length_a   1.000
_cell.length_b   1.000
_cell.length_c   1.000
_cell.angle_alpha   90.00
_cell.angle_beta   90.00
_cell.angle_gamma   90.00
#
_symmetry.space_group_name_H-M   'P 1'
#
loop_
_entity.id
_entity.type
_entity.pdbx_description
1 polymer ?
#
loop_
_entity_poly.entity_id
_entity_poly.type
_entity_poly.pdbx_seq_one_letter_code
_entity_poly.pdbx_strand_id
1 'polypeptide(L)' 'MKIKVLGTGAVSAVELSPGYLIDGNILVDVPSGCWKLIESLGHPRMGVEDILITHFHADHYFD' A
#
# COMPACT_ATOMS: atom_id res chain seq x y z
N MET A 1 10.78 13.61 -0.83
CA MET A 1 9.83 12.87 -1.67
C MET A 1 10.49 11.67 -2.32
N LYS A 2 10.30 10.50 -1.71
CA LYS A 2 10.69 9.18 -2.16
C LYS A 2 9.43 8.32 -2.22
N ILE A 3 9.16 7.72 -3.37
CA ILE A 3 8.04 6.80 -3.55
C ILE A 3 8.58 5.37 -3.52
N LYS A 4 8.04 4.55 -2.63
CA LYS A 4 8.22 3.10 -2.66
C LYS A 4 6.97 2.47 -3.26
N VAL A 5 7.16 1.73 -4.34
CA VAL A 5 6.09 0.95 -4.97
C VAL A 5 5.93 -0.35 -4.21
N LEU A 6 4.73 -0.60 -3.69
CA LEU A 6 4.38 -1.82 -2.97
C LEU A 6 3.75 -2.86 -3.90
N GLY A 7 2.97 -2.40 -4.88
CA GLY A 7 2.40 -3.20 -5.96
C GLY A 7 1.92 -2.35 -7.13
N THR A 8 1.73 -2.99 -8.28
CA THR A 8 1.36 -2.35 -9.56
C THR A 8 0.36 -3.18 -10.37
N GLY A 9 -0.06 -4.34 -9.87
CA GLY A 9 -0.96 -5.26 -10.56
C GLY A 9 -2.40 -4.78 -10.46
N ALA A 10 -3.19 -4.99 -11.52
CA ALA A 10 -4.64 -4.82 -11.47
C ALA A 10 -5.32 -6.11 -10.96
N VAL A 11 -6.64 -6.08 -10.83
CA VAL A 11 -7.43 -7.30 -10.58
C VAL A 11 -7.02 -8.43 -11.54
N SER A 12 -6.74 -9.60 -10.97
CA SER A 12 -6.28 -10.83 -11.66
C SER A 12 -4.84 -10.82 -12.19
N ALA A 13 -4.03 -9.79 -11.89
CA ALA A 13 -2.60 -9.80 -12.17
C ALA A 13 -1.84 -10.78 -11.24
N VAL A 14 -0.64 -11.19 -11.66
CA VAL A 14 0.25 -12.03 -10.82
C VAL A 14 1.01 -11.16 -9.81
N GLU A 15 1.23 -9.90 -10.17
CA GLU A 15 1.79 -8.87 -9.32
C GLU A 15 0.82 -8.49 -8.19
N LEU A 16 1.37 -7.95 -7.10
CA LEU A 16 0.55 -7.41 -6.01
C LEU A 16 -0.30 -6.22 -6.49
N SER A 17 -1.51 -6.13 -5.97
CA SER A 17 -2.45 -5.01 -6.11
C SER A 17 -1.80 -3.64 -5.84
N PRO A 18 -2.35 -2.54 -6.40
CA PRO A 18 -1.69 -1.25 -6.36
C PRO A 18 -1.55 -0.72 -4.94
N GLY A 19 -0.37 -0.18 -4.64
CA GLY A 19 -0.09 0.42 -3.34
C GLY A 19 1.24 1.15 -3.35
N TYR A 20 1.32 2.27 -2.66
CA TYR A 20 2.52 3.10 -2.60
C TYR A 20 2.76 3.62 -1.19
N LEU A 21 4.02 3.65 -0.78
CA LEU A 21 4.47 4.31 0.45
C LEU A 21 5.33 5.52 0.09
N ILE A 22 4.82 6.71 0.37
CA ILE A 22 5.51 7.98 0.11
C ILE A 22 6.19 8.42 1.40
N ASP A 23 7.49 8.74 1.29
CA ASP A 23 8.37 9.23 2.37
C ASP A 23 8.39 8.38 3.66
N GLY A 24 7.78 7.19 3.64
CA GLY A 24 7.72 6.26 4.77
C GLY A 24 6.54 6.47 5.71
N ASN A 25 5.68 7.46 5.47
CA ASN A 25 4.58 7.85 6.37
C ASN A 25 3.22 8.05 5.68
N ILE A 26 3.15 8.09 4.34
CA ILE A 26 1.88 8.22 3.61
C ILE A 26 1.64 6.97 2.78
N LEU A 27 0.52 6.28 3.01
CA LEU A 27 0.05 5.20 2.14
C LEU A 27 -0.93 5.71 1.09
N VAL A 28 -0.73 5.28 -0.15
CA VAL A 28 -1.70 5.44 -1.23
C VAL A 28 -2.18 4.06 -1.63
N ASP A 29 -3.47 3.80 -1.41
CA ASP A 29 -4.13 2.49 -1.44
C ASP A 29 -3.55 1.46 -0.45
N VAL A 30 -4.44 0.62 0.07
CA VAL A 30 -4.14 -0.39 1.10
C VAL A 30 -4.78 -1.73 0.70
N PRO A 31 -4.24 -2.43 -0.31
CA PRO A 31 -4.75 -3.72 -0.74
C PRO A 31 -4.46 -4.82 0.29
N SER A 32 -5.20 -5.92 0.22
CA SER A 32 -4.99 -7.11 1.06
C SER A 32 -3.50 -7.48 1.18
N GLY A 33 -2.99 -7.53 2.41
CA GLY A 33 -1.60 -7.85 2.74
C GLY A 33 -0.63 -6.67 2.76
N CYS A 34 -1.07 -5.43 2.49
CA CYS A 34 -0.24 -4.22 2.52
C CYS A 34 0.43 -4.00 3.89
N TRP A 35 -0.29 -4.13 5.00
CA TRP A 35 0.28 -3.93 6.34
C TRP A 35 1.41 -4.92 6.63
N LYS A 36 1.20 -6.19 6.30
CA LYS A 36 2.22 -7.23 6.47
C LYS A 36 3.45 -6.96 5.59
N LEU A 37 3.22 -6.48 4.36
CA LEU A 37 4.30 -6.13 3.45
C LEU A 37 5.14 -4.98 3.99
N ILE A 38 4.53 -3.86 4.42
CA ILE A 38 5.31 -2.71 4.89
C ILE A 38 6.09 -3.03 6.18
N GLU A 39 5.52 -3.83 7.09
CA GLU A 39 6.23 -4.29 8.29
C GLU A 39 7.44 -5.16 7.93
N SER A 40 7.28 -6.07 6.96
CA SER A 40 8.39 -6.91 6.47
C SER A 40 9.52 -6.11 5.81
N LEU A 41 9.20 -4.90 5.33
CA LEU A 41 10.15 -3.96 4.71
C LEU A 41 10.77 -2.99 5.73
N GLY A 42 10.51 -3.18 7.03
CA GLY A 42 11.06 -2.35 8.11
C GLY A 42 10.29 -1.05 8.37
N HIS A 43 9.05 -0.93 7.88
CA HIS A 43 8.19 0.23 8.13
C HIS A 43 7.09 -0.13 9.15
N PRO A 44 7.19 0.33 10.41
CA PRO A 44 6.18 0.03 11.43
C PRO A 44 4.85 0.73 11.11
N ARG A 45 3.72 0.08 11.40
CA ARG A 45 2.37 0.65 11.16
C ARG A 45 2.18 2.00 11.84
N MET A 46 2.69 2.15 13.05
CA MET A 46 2.63 3.39 13.83
C MET A 46 3.39 4.56 13.18
N GLY A 47 4.21 4.31 12.17
CA GLY A 47 4.89 5.35 11.39
C GLY A 47 4.08 5.88 10.20
N VAL A 48 2.94 5.26 9.87
CA VAL A 48 2.01 5.77 8.86
C VAL A 48 1.10 6.80 9.51
N GLU A 49 1.12 8.02 8.99
CA GLU A 49 0.36 9.17 9.49
C GLU A 49 -0.89 9.43 8.64
N ASP A 50 -0.79 9.18 7.33
CA ASP A 50 -1.85 9.43 6.37
C ASP A 50 -2.12 8.20 5.47
N ILE A 51 -3.40 7.98 5.17
CA ILE A 51 -3.86 6.97 4.21
C ILE A 51 -4.78 7.64 3.20
N LEU A 52 -4.40 7.56 1.92
CA LEU A 52 -5.22 7.99 0.79
C LEU A 52 -5.76 6.77 0.06
N ILE A 53 -7.09 6.62 0.05
CA ILE A 53 -7.77 5.62 -0.78
C ILE A 53 -8.25 6.31 -2.06
N THR A 54 -7.83 5.80 -3.21
CA THR A 54 -8.17 6.40 -4.51
C THR A 54 -9.64 6.20 -4.87
N HIS A 55 -10.17 5.00 -4.63
CA HIS A 55 -11.57 4.62 -4.83
C HIS A 55 -11.88 3.29 -4.13
N PHE A 56 -13.14 2.85 -4.19
CA PHE A 56 -13.63 1.71 -3.39
C PHE A 56 -13.71 0.39 -4.18
N HIS A 57 -12.73 0.09 -5.03
CA HIS A 57 -12.52 -1.29 -5.48
C HIS A 57 -11.66 -2.06 -4.48
N ALA A 58 -11.95 -3.34 -4.26
CA ALA A 58 -11.35 -4.12 -3.16
C ALA A 58 -9.82 -4.24 -3.28
N ASP A 59 -9.27 -4.22 -4.49
CA ASP A 59 -7.83 -4.19 -4.73
C ASP A 59 -7.15 -2.86 -4.33
N HIS A 60 -7.87 -1.91 -3.72
CA HIS A 60 -7.32 -0.63 -3.25
C HIS A 60 -7.48 -0.36 -1.75
N TYR A 61 -8.30 -1.10 -0.98
CA TYR A 61 -8.58 -0.74 0.43
C TYR A 61 -8.86 -1.90 1.41
N PHE A 62 -8.75 -3.16 0.97
CA PHE A 62 -9.34 -4.30 1.67
C PHE A 62 -8.44 -4.97 2.73
N ASP A 63 -7.49 -4.23 3.31
CA ASP A 63 -6.56 -4.71 4.36
C ASP A 63 -6.67 -3.92 5.66
#